data_AF-A0AAN3ZKS0-F1
#
_entry.id   AF-A0AAN3ZKS0-F1
#
_cell.length_a   1.000
_cell.length_b   1.000
_cell.length_c   1.000
_cell.angle_alpha   90.00
_cell.angle_beta   90.00
_cell.angle_gamma   90.00
#
_symmetry.space_group_name_H-M   'P 1'
#
loop_
_entity.id
_entity.type
_entity.pdbx_description
1 polymer ?
#
loop_
_entity_poly.entity_id
_entity_poly.type
_entity_poly.pdbx_seq_one_letter_code
_entity_poly.pdbx_strand_id
1 'polypeptide(L)'
;WHLRKLFRNTFRALQGMEYDPDEIISISSTMENKDRLLMELSQPTWSKNATGKILVDKQPDGTKSPNLADSVMIAYAPMEMPIVISDDFMEWI
;
A
#
# COMPACT_ATOMS: atom_id res chain seq x y z
N TRP A 1 -2.68 3.09 -5.65
CA TRP A 1 -1.29 3.66 -5.65
C TRP A 1 -0.81 4.06 -4.25
N HIS A 2 -1.61 3.84 -3.20
CA HIS A 2 -1.29 4.27 -1.84
C HIS A 2 -0.05 3.55 -1.26
N LEU A 3 0.02 2.21 -1.35
CA LEU A 3 1.16 1.44 -0.86
C LEU A 3 2.52 1.93 -1.41
N ARG A 4 2.60 2.22 -2.72
CA ARG A 4 3.80 2.81 -3.33
C ARG A 4 4.15 4.16 -2.70
N LYS A 5 3.15 4.99 -2.39
CA LYS A 5 3.34 6.30 -1.77
C LYS A 5 4.01 6.14 -0.40
N LEU A 6 3.54 5.19 0.41
CA LEU A 6 4.13 4.88 1.72
C LEU A 6 5.61 4.50 1.59
N PHE A 7 5.96 3.54 0.72
CA PHE A 7 7.37 3.16 0.52
C PHE A 7 8.25 4.31 0.01
N ARG A 8 7.73 5.14 -0.91
CA ARG A 8 8.43 6.34 -1.39
C ARG A 8 8.65 7.34 -0.25
N ASN A 9 7.65 7.54 0.60
CA ASN A 9 7.75 8.47 1.73
C ASN A 9 8.77 7.95 2.75
N THR A 10 8.78 6.64 3.06
CA THR A 10 9.82 6.02 3.88
C THR A 10 11.21 6.26 3.29
N PHE A 11 11.39 6.07 1.98
CA PHE A 11 12.68 6.37 1.33
C PHE A 11 13.09 7.83 1.50
N ARG A 12 12.18 8.79 1.33
CA ARG A 12 12.45 10.22 1.51
C ARG A 12 12.77 10.58 2.97
N ALA A 13 12.07 9.98 3.93
CA ALA A 13 12.34 10.12 5.35
C ALA A 13 13.78 9.66 5.69
N LEU A 14 14.21 8.53 5.12
CA LEU A 14 15.59 8.04 5.26
C LEU A 14 16.64 8.98 4.64
N GLN A 15 16.24 9.87 3.70
CA GLN A 15 17.09 10.93 3.15
C GLN A 15 17.07 12.23 3.98
N GLY A 16 16.45 12.22 5.17
CA GLY A 16 16.36 13.39 6.05
C GLY A 16 15.28 14.40 5.66
N MET A 17 14.36 14.04 4.76
CA MET A 17 13.20 14.89 4.49
C MET A 17 12.17 14.78 5.62
N GLU A 18 11.47 15.87 5.90
CA GLU A 18 10.32 15.88 6.81
C GLU A 18 9.26 14.89 6.33
N TYR A 19 8.66 14.17 7.27
CA TYR A 19 7.66 13.15 6.99
C TYR A 19 6.61 13.08 8.10
N ASP A 20 5.43 12.62 7.72
CA ASP A 20 4.36 12.25 8.65
C ASP A 20 4.51 10.75 8.99
N PRO A 21 4.63 10.37 10.27
CA PRO A 21 4.67 8.98 10.70
C PRO A 21 3.49 8.12 10.20
N ASP A 22 2.32 8.72 9.97
CA ASP A 22 1.13 8.02 9.48
C ASP A 22 1.16 7.79 7.96
N GLU A 23 2.06 8.46 7.24
CA GLU A 23 2.21 8.36 5.79
C GLU A 23 3.49 7.60 5.36
N ILE A 24 4.04 6.76 6.24
CA ILE A 24 5.18 5.88 5.96
C ILE A 24 4.86 4.42 6.29
N ILE A 25 5.68 3.50 5.77
CA ILE A 25 5.60 2.07 6.09
C ILE A 25 7.00 1.51 6.38
N SER A 26 7.08 0.56 7.31
CA SER A 26 8.30 -0.18 7.61
C SER A 26 8.04 -1.67 7.59
N ILE A 27 9.01 -2.44 7.10
CA ILE A 27 8.99 -3.91 7.12
C ILE A 27 9.92 -4.36 8.24
N SER A 28 9.37 -5.06 9.23
CA SER A 28 10.18 -5.60 10.33
C SER A 28 11.27 -6.54 9.81
N SER A 29 12.50 -6.36 10.27
CA SER A 29 13.65 -7.18 9.86
C SER A 29 13.57 -8.62 10.36
N THR A 30 12.75 -8.88 11.39
CA THR A 30 12.56 -10.20 12.04
C THR A 30 11.33 -10.95 11.55
N MET A 31 10.59 -10.39 10.58
CA MET A 31 9.39 -11.01 10.01
C MET A 31 9.74 -12.30 9.25
N GLU A 32 8.93 -13.34 9.45
CA GLU A 32 9.00 -14.56 8.65
C GLU A 32 8.68 -14.25 7.17
N ASN A 33 9.38 -14.90 6.23
CA ASN A 33 9.19 -14.72 4.80
C ASN A 33 9.51 -13.31 4.25
N LYS A 34 10.21 -12.45 5.02
CA LYS A 34 10.61 -11.09 4.61
C LYS A 34 11.25 -11.05 3.21
N ASP A 35 12.23 -11.91 2.93
CA ASP A 35 12.97 -11.87 1.66
C ASP A 35 12.06 -12.21 0.47
N ARG A 36 11.13 -13.14 0.68
CA ARG A 36 10.11 -13.47 -0.32
C ARG A 36 9.13 -12.31 -0.53
N LEU A 37 8.67 -11.68 0.55
CA LEU A 37 7.81 -10.49 0.46
C LEU A 37 8.51 -9.35 -0.31
N LEU A 38 9.80 -9.09 -0.04
CA LEU A 38 10.57 -8.08 -0.75
C LEU A 38 10.69 -8.39 -2.25
N MET A 39 10.96 -9.65 -2.60
CA MET A 39 10.96 -10.07 -4.01
C MET A 39 9.59 -9.84 -4.66
N GLU A 40 8.50 -10.26 -4.03
CA GLU A 40 7.14 -10.09 -4.55
C GLU A 40 6.75 -8.61 -4.68
N LEU A 41 7.10 -7.75 -3.71
CA LEU A 41 6.85 -6.29 -3.75
C LEU A 41 7.66 -5.56 -4.83
N SER A 42 8.75 -6.14 -5.31
CA SER A 42 9.61 -5.54 -6.34
C SER A 42 9.18 -5.84 -7.78
N GLN A 43 8.27 -6.80 -7.98
CA GLN A 43 7.82 -7.24 -9.31
C GLN A 43 6.85 -6.29 -10.03
N PRO A 44 5.91 -5.59 -9.36
CA PRO A 44 4.89 -4.82 -10.05
C PRO A 44 5.47 -3.73 -10.96
N THR A 45 5.13 -3.77 -12.24
CA THR A 45 5.43 -2.72 -13.20
C THR A 45 4.16 -1.93 -13.54
N TRP A 46 4.32 -0.79 -14.23
CA TRP A 46 3.16 0.01 -14.63
C TRP A 46 3.33 0.64 -16.00
N SER A 47 2.20 0.83 -16.68
CA SER A 47 2.09 1.55 -17.94
C SER A 47 0.91 2.52 -17.90
N LYS A 48 0.85 3.44 -18.86
CA LYS A 48 -0.33 4.29 -19.10
C LYS A 48 -1.04 3.79 -20.34
N ASN A 49 -2.35 3.62 -20.26
CA ASN A 49 -3.15 3.33 -21.44
C ASN A 49 -3.42 4.61 -22.25
N ALA A 50 -4.06 4.47 -23.42
CA ALA A 50 -4.41 5.59 -24.30
C ALA A 50 -5.33 6.65 -23.66
N THR A 51 -6.06 6.29 -22.59
CA THR A 51 -6.92 7.21 -21.83
C THR A 51 -6.22 7.81 -20.60
N GLY A 52 -4.92 7.58 -20.43
CA GLY A 52 -4.10 8.14 -19.34
C GLY A 52 -4.24 7.42 -17.99
N LYS A 53 -5.01 6.31 -17.92
CA LYS A 53 -5.12 5.50 -16.71
C LYS A 53 -3.85 4.69 -16.50
N ILE A 54 -3.45 4.53 -15.24
CA ILE A 54 -2.33 3.68 -14.84
C ILE A 54 -2.81 2.23 -14.82
N LEU A 55 -2.13 1.37 -15.56
CA LEU A 55 -2.27 -0.07 -15.52
C LEU A 55 -1.10 -0.66 -14.74
N VAL A 56 -1.38 -1.55 -13.80
CA VAL A 56 -0.37 -2.27 -13.02
C VAL A 56 -0.27 -3.68 -13.54
N ASP A 57 0.93 -4.08 -13.95
CA ASP A 57 1.25 -5.46 -14.29
C ASP A 57 1.95 -6.10 -13.10
N LYS A 58 1.26 -7.06 -12.48
CA LYS A 58 1.67 -7.72 -11.23
C LYS A 58 2.47 -9.00 -11.46
N GLN A 59 2.46 -9.54 -12.68
CA GLN A 59 3.01 -10.87 -12.95
C GLN A 59 3.58 -10.90 -14.38
N PRO A 60 4.87 -10.55 -14.55
CA PRO A 60 5.55 -10.83 -15.80
C PRO A 60 5.54 -12.34 -16.09
N ASP A 61 5.57 -12.72 -17.37
CA ASP A 61 5.49 -14.11 -17.79
C ASP A 61 6.49 -15.02 -17.05
N GLY A 62 5.98 -16.10 -16.46
CA GLY A 62 6.79 -17.10 -15.76
C GLY A 62 7.02 -16.87 -14.26
N THR A 63 6.55 -15.76 -13.67
CA THR A 63 6.61 -15.58 -12.21
C THR A 63 5.41 -16.22 -11.50
N LYS A 64 5.58 -16.65 -10.25
CA LYS A 64 4.48 -17.13 -9.40
C LYS A 64 3.64 -15.95 -8.91
N SER A 65 2.35 -16.19 -8.64
CA SER A 65 1.45 -15.17 -8.07
C SER A 65 2.04 -14.54 -6.79
N PRO A 66 2.11 -13.19 -6.70
CA PRO A 66 2.76 -12.48 -5.59
C PRO A 66 1.80 -12.32 -4.39
N ASN A 67 1.39 -13.43 -3.79
CA ASN A 67 0.33 -13.46 -2.77
C ASN A 67 0.66 -12.66 -1.49
N LEU A 68 1.93 -12.59 -1.07
CA LEU A 68 2.33 -11.80 0.09
C LEU A 68 2.24 -10.30 -0.21
N ALA A 69 2.71 -9.89 -1.40
CA ALA A 69 2.59 -8.50 -1.84
C ALA A 69 1.12 -8.07 -2.01
N ASP A 70 0.28 -8.95 -2.57
CA ASP A 70 -1.16 -8.69 -2.69
C ASP A 70 -1.84 -8.58 -1.32
N SER A 71 -1.43 -9.40 -0.34
CA SER A 71 -1.94 -9.31 1.03
C SER A 71 -1.60 -7.96 1.67
N VAL A 72 -0.36 -7.46 1.49
CA VAL A 72 0.03 -6.12 1.94
C VAL A 72 -0.77 -5.02 1.22
N MET A 73 -0.98 -5.16 -0.09
CA MET A 73 -1.80 -4.23 -0.87
C MET A 73 -3.23 -4.11 -0.35
N ILE A 74 -3.85 -5.23 0.03
CA ILE A 74 -5.20 -5.27 0.60
C ILE A 74 -5.19 -4.66 2.01
N ALA A 75 -4.23 -5.03 2.85
CA ALA A 75 -4.13 -4.53 4.23
C ALA A 75 -3.97 -3.01 4.31
N TYR A 76 -3.30 -2.40 3.32
CA TYR A 76 -3.08 -0.96 3.21
C TYR A 76 -3.99 -0.29 2.17
N ALA A 77 -5.09 -0.92 1.77
CA ALA A 77 -6.11 -0.25 0.99
C ALA A 77 -6.83 0.77 1.90
N PRO A 78 -7.00 2.04 1.48
CA PRO A 78 -7.79 3.00 2.23
C PRO A 78 -9.21 2.45 2.43
N MET A 79 -9.65 2.36 3.68
CA MET A 79 -11.04 2.01 3.99
C MET A 79 -11.83 3.28 4.28
N GLU A 80 -12.97 3.42 3.63
CA GLU A 80 -13.97 4.41 4.05
C GLU A 80 -14.64 3.87 5.32
N MET A 81 -14.40 4.53 6.45
CA MET A 81 -15.16 4.22 7.65
C MET A 81 -16.59 4.74 7.45
N PRO A 82 -17.62 3.93 7.75
CA PRO A 82 -18.98 4.41 7.71
C PRO A 82 -19.14 5.58 8.69
N ILE A 83 -19.90 6.58 8.28
CA ILE A 83 -20.29 7.68 9.17
C ILE A 83 -21.15 7.06 10.28
N VAL A 84 -20.62 7.01 11.49
CA VAL A 84 -21.37 6.60 12.68
C VAL A 84 -22.07 7.84 13.20
N ILE A 85 -23.40 7.88 13.07
CA ILE A 85 -24.23 8.86 13.77
C ILE A 85 -24.39 8.35 15.20
N SER A 86 -23.94 9.12 16.19
CA SER A 86 -24.11 8.75 17.60
C SER A 86 -25.58 8.76 17.98
N ASP A 87 -26.00 7.81 18.82
CA ASP A 87 -27.37 7.75 19.34
C ASP A 87 -27.76 9.07 20.04
N ASP A 88 -26.82 9.71 20.74
CA ASP A 88 -27.00 11.04 21.35
C ASP A 88 -27.40 12.15 20.36
N PHE A 89 -27.00 12.04 19.09
CA PHE A 89 -27.41 13.00 18.05
C PHE A 89 -28.84 12.73 17.56
N MET A 90 -29.28 11.46 17.60
CA MET A 90 -30.63 11.05 17.23
C MET A 90 -31.66 11.37 18.32
N GLU A 91 -31.25 11.42 19.59
CA GLU A 91 -32.12 11.83 20.70
C GLU A 91 -32.41 13.35 20.73
N TRP A 92 -31.62 14.15 20.01
CA TRP A 92 -31.75 15.62 19.98
C TRP A 92 -32.70 16.15 18.88
N ILE A 93 -33.08 15.30 17.92
CA ILE A 93 -34.02 15.61 16.81
C ILE A 93 -35.41 15.05 17.07
#